data_AF-A0A9X1IY57-F1
#
_entry.id   AF-A0A9X1IY57-F1
#
_cell.length_a   1.000
_cell.length_b   1.000
_cell.length_c   1.000
_cell.angle_alpha   90.00
_cell.angle_beta   90.00
_cell.angle_gamma   90.00
#
_symmetry.space_group_name_H-M   'P 1'
#
loop_
_entity.id
_entity.type
_entity.pdbx_description
1 polymer ?
#
loop_
_entity_poly.entity_id
_entity_poly.type
_entity_poly.pdbx_seq_one_letter_code
_entity_poly.pdbx_strand_id
1 'polypeptide(L)' 'MAKKGQTFQAYTEELKREVVRLKVEEGWSYRQIRERFSIKSDAQ' A
#
# COMPACT_ATOMS: atom_id res chain seq x y z
N MET A 1 20.31 -2.04 -2.10
CA MET A 1 20.72 -1.45 -3.40
C MET A 1 19.76 -1.91 -4.47
N ALA A 2 19.22 -0.99 -5.27
CA ALA A 2 18.38 -1.36 -6.40
C ALA A 2 19.22 -2.04 -7.49
N LYS A 3 18.77 -3.16 -8.04
CA LYS A 3 19.46 -3.84 -9.16
C LYS A 3 19.06 -3.18 -10.48
N LYS A 4 19.96 -3.16 -11.46
CA LYS A 4 19.65 -2.67 -12.82
C LYS A 4 18.46 -3.47 -13.38
N GLY A 5 17.39 -2.78 -13.78
CA GLY A 5 16.15 -3.39 -14.25
C GLY A 5 15.11 -3.67 -13.16
N GLN A 6 15.38 -3.36 -11.89
CA GLN A 6 14.39 -3.45 -10.82
C GLN A 6 13.34 -2.34 -10.98
N THR A 7 12.08 -2.74 -11.14
CA THR A 7 10.93 -1.84 -11.10
C THR A 7 10.33 -1.84 -9.71
N PHE A 8 10.03 -0.65 -9.20
CA PHE A 8 9.29 -0.49 -7.96
C PHE A 8 7.82 -0.33 -8.30
N GLN A 9 6.96 -0.93 -7.47
CA GLN A 9 5.53 -0.73 -7.60
C GLN A 9 5.23 0.72 -7.21
N ALA A 10 4.80 1.53 -8.18
CA ALA A 10 4.37 2.88 -7.93
C ALA A 10 2.88 2.87 -7.62
N TYR A 11 2.52 3.33 -6.43
CA TYR A 11 1.11 3.59 -6.09
C TYR A 11 0.73 5.00 -6.50
N THR A 12 -0.46 5.15 -7.07
CA THR A 12 -0.98 6.45 -7.47
C THR A 12 -1.31 7.31 -6.24
N GLU A 13 -1.35 8.62 -6.40
CA GLU A 13 -1.64 9.54 -5.29
C GLU A 13 -3.06 9.34 -4.75
N GLU A 14 -4.01 8.95 -5.62
CA GLU A 14 -5.39 8.63 -5.25
C GLU A 14 -5.42 7.44 -4.29
N LEU A 15 -4.67 6.38 -4.59
CA LEU A 15 -4.56 5.21 -3.70
C LEU A 15 -3.96 5.61 -2.34
N LYS A 16 -2.89 6.41 -2.34
CA LYS A 16 -2.24 6.85 -1.10
C LYS A 16 -3.20 7.65 -0.21
N ARG A 17 -3.96 8.57 -0.81
CA ARG A 17 -4.96 9.37 -0.08
C ARG A 17 -6.06 8.49 0.52
N GLU A 18 -6.57 7.54 -0.25
CA GLU A 18 -7.61 6.62 0.21
C GLU A 18 -7.12 5.76 1.39
N VAL A 19 -5.88 5.23 1.31
CA VAL A 19 -5.26 4.46 2.39
C VAL A 19 -5.15 5.29 3.68
N VAL A 20 -4.74 6.56 3.56
CA VAL A 20 -4.64 7.46 4.71
C VAL A 20 -6.02 7.73 5.31
N ARG A 21 -7.04 8.00 4.48
CA ARG A 21 -8.42 8.21 4.96
C ARG A 21 -8.93 7.00 5.74
N LEU A 22 -8.85 5.81 5.16
CA LEU A 22 -9.30 4.57 5.80
C LEU A 22 -8.57 4.30 7.12
N LYS A 23 -7.28 4.64 7.21
CA LYS A 23 -6.49 4.45 8.42
C LYS A 23 -6.85 5.45 9.53
N VAL A 24 -6.95 6.72 9.18
CA VAL A 24 -7.06 7.82 10.15
C VAL A 24 -8.51 8.05 10.56
N GLU A 25 -9.42 8.06 9.61
CA GLU A 25 -10.84 8.40 9.85
C GLU A 25 -11.65 7.16 10.24
N GLU A 26 -11.43 6.04 9.56
CA GLU A 26 -12.20 4.81 9.78
C GLU A 26 -11.49 3.80 10.69
N GLY A 27 -10.25 4.07 11.08
CA GLY A 27 -9.49 3.23 12.01
C GLY A 27 -9.08 1.86 11.47
N TRP A 28 -9.07 1.66 10.15
CA TRP A 28 -8.75 0.36 9.56
C TRP A 28 -7.34 -0.13 9.93
N SER A 29 -7.20 -1.43 10.09
CA SER A 29 -5.89 -2.07 10.26
C SER A 29 -5.14 -2.15 8.93
N TYR A 30 -3.80 -2.19 8.98
CA TYR A 30 -2.98 -2.41 7.78
C TYR A 30 -3.29 -3.74 7.08
N ARG A 31 -3.76 -4.75 7.82
CA ARG A 31 -4.21 -6.01 7.21
C ARG A 31 -5.43 -5.80 6.33
N GLN A 32 -6.48 -5.16 6.84
CA GLN A 32 -7.70 -4.88 6.08
C GLN A 32 -7.43 -4.01 4.84
N ILE A 33 -6.59 -2.98 4.99
CA ILE A 33 -6.18 -2.13 3.88
C ILE A 33 -5.43 -2.94 2.81
N ARG A 34 -4.48 -3.78 3.20
CA ARG A 34 -3.72 -4.62 2.24
C ARG A 34 -4.61 -5.62 1.51
N GLU A 35 -5.54 -6.26 2.23
CA GLU A 35 -6.52 -7.18 1.64
C GLU A 35 -7.45 -6.45 0.66
N ARG A 36 -7.90 -5.23 0.99
CA ARG A 36 -8.76 -4.41 0.14
C ARG A 36 -8.11 -3.98 -1.18
N PHE A 37 -6.83 -3.62 -1.14
CA PHE A 37 -6.08 -3.10 -2.30
C PHE A 37 -5.15 -4.14 -2.94
N SER A 38 -5.21 -5.40 -2.51
CA SER A 38 -4.31 -6.47 -2.97
C SER A 38 -2.82 -6.08 -2.89
N ILE A 39 -2.46 -5.30 -1.87
CA ILE A 39 -1.08 -4.87 -1.63
C ILE A 39 -0.34 -6.02 -0.96
N LYS A 40 0.68 -6.55 -1.64
CA LYS A 40 1.51 -7.64 -1.10
C LYS A 40 2.38 -7.11 0.03
N SER A 41 2.47 -7.91 1.10
CA SER A 41 3.49 -7.73 2.14
C SER A 41 4.81 -8.23 1.59
N ASP A 42 5.83 -7.39 1.61
CA ASP A 42 7.21 -7.71 1.27
C ASP A 42 7.93 -8.54 2.34
N ALA A 43 7.32 -8.68 3.52
CA ALA A 43 7.83 -9.44 4.66
C ALA A 43 7.58 -10.97 4.62
N GLN A 44 7.39 -11.60 3.45
CA GLN A 44 7.24 -13.06 3.31
C GLN A 44 8.24 -13.65 2.33
#